data_AF-A0A3B4UIY7-F1
#
_entry.id   AF-A0A3B4UIY7-F1
#
_cell.length_a   1.000
_cell.length_b   1.000
_cell.length_c   1.000
_cell.angle_alpha   90.00
_cell.angle_beta   90.00
_cell.angle_gamma   90.00
#
_symmetry.space_group_name_H-M   'P 1'
#
loop_
_entity.id
_entity.type
_entity.pdbx_description
1 polymer ?
#
loop_
_entity_poly.entity_id
_entity_poly.type
_entity_poly.pdbx_seq_one_letter_code
_entity_poly.pdbx_strand_id
1 'polypeptide(L)'
;MLLLHAQEMRKFLALPIDKKTTHAARMMTKMKKELVGKLDEEEEGEKEKMKNLKQIKSKTTFPKQTPGRHELKMAMMKRETSITQLFCSISIYSFNCQYISDCVQFLFNHLQCSLIQLSLLTKRGEILRMDKAIAKEERQLKQLERMIARDNLIFEEFLRENEKKSVEARTFWKDTVSCHLDLNLVFLLHSEFAKFEEILIDYKRYKELLFKLSPPEWQEAQKAKASLKSKVLSDKDTQDKQKRKPKESGISHGKYFSQFSTEAVCFLNLEFLFAVLTVHPSLPLCCVTSLQDEPELYFSDPQQLLDLVTELTEQNLSLIQNSTRVEVTMEGLRQSVETTRKKIEKEEEQLNIQINEINQRINKEKAGGNKLKQKVQVHVSLNTEDQDVMLEALGDKVSEVYRSCVDDRMTNLSTLEKLVSIENRMSILLQGLESIPEKVLEMIKRIKDSERRTRYREEKLREQREKQKERMRRYMERSLADSKKIVSHSLKNVFIFLFIN
;
A
#
# COMPACT_ATOMS: atom_id res chain seq x y z
N MET A 1 0.96 -3.19 -43.62
CA MET A 1 0.87 -2.06 -42.67
C MET A 1 0.29 -2.48 -41.32
N LEU A 2 -0.93 -3.02 -41.23
CA LEU A 2 -1.57 -3.38 -39.95
C LEU A 2 -0.82 -4.46 -39.14
N LEU A 3 -0.23 -5.47 -39.80
CA LEU A 3 0.58 -6.51 -39.13
C LEU A 3 1.90 -5.99 -38.56
N LEU A 4 2.55 -5.08 -39.28
CA LEU A 4 3.77 -4.38 -38.83
C LEU A 4 3.46 -3.51 -37.61
N HIS A 5 2.35 -2.78 -37.64
CA HIS A 5 1.90 -1.93 -36.54
C HIS A 5 1.55 -2.75 -35.28
N ALA A 6 0.89 -3.90 -35.44
CA ALA A 6 0.58 -4.80 -34.33
C ALA A 6 1.84 -5.44 -33.70
N GLN A 7 2.84 -5.77 -34.52
CA GLN A 7 4.11 -6.33 -34.04
C GLN A 7 4.96 -5.28 -33.30
N GLU A 8 4.94 -4.04 -33.76
CA GLU A 8 5.65 -2.91 -33.15
C GLU A 8 5.00 -2.51 -31.82
N MET A 9 3.66 -2.54 -31.73
CA MET A 9 2.90 -2.34 -30.50
C MET A 9 3.19 -3.41 -29.43
N ARG A 10 3.33 -4.68 -29.83
CA ARG A 10 3.74 -5.75 -28.90
C ARG A 10 5.15 -5.54 -28.34
N LYS A 11 6.10 -5.09 -29.16
CA LYS A 11 7.47 -4.76 -28.73
C LYS A 11 7.49 -3.58 -27.76
N PHE A 12 6.66 -2.56 -27.97
CA PHE A 12 6.53 -1.41 -27.07
C PHE A 12 5.93 -1.81 -25.70
N LEU A 13 4.91 -2.67 -25.69
CA LEU A 13 4.25 -3.12 -24.46
C LEU A 13 5.17 -3.98 -23.57
N ALA A 14 6.17 -4.65 -24.14
CA ALA A 14 7.15 -5.47 -23.42
C ALA A 14 8.29 -4.66 -22.73
N LEU A 15 8.38 -3.35 -22.95
CA LEU A 15 9.44 -2.52 -22.35
C LEU A 15 9.14 -2.14 -20.88
N PRO A 16 10.18 -2.04 -20.01
CA PRO A 16 10.10 -1.41 -18.69
C PRO A 16 9.59 0.05 -18.76
N ILE A 17 8.93 0.51 -17.69
CA ILE A 17 8.15 1.77 -17.64
C ILE A 17 9.01 3.00 -17.97
N ASP A 18 10.24 3.06 -17.47
CA ASP A 18 11.25 4.10 -17.73
C ASP A 18 11.66 4.20 -19.20
N LYS A 19 11.71 3.06 -19.91
CA LYS A 19 12.03 2.98 -21.34
C LYS A 19 10.84 3.32 -22.24
N LYS A 20 9.60 3.12 -21.77
CA LYS A 20 8.37 3.49 -22.50
C LYS A 20 8.20 5.00 -22.64
N THR A 21 8.49 5.76 -21.57
CA THR A 21 8.53 7.23 -21.60
C THR A 21 9.54 7.76 -22.63
N THR A 22 10.71 7.12 -22.72
CA THR A 22 11.76 7.51 -23.69
C THR A 22 11.36 7.20 -25.14
N HIS A 23 10.71 6.05 -25.37
CA HIS A 23 10.20 5.69 -26.70
C HIS A 23 9.02 6.57 -27.15
N ALA A 24 8.10 6.91 -26.25
CA ALA A 24 7.03 7.86 -26.52
C ALA A 24 7.55 9.25 -26.89
N ALA A 25 8.58 9.74 -26.19
CA ALA A 25 9.23 11.02 -26.51
C ALA A 25 9.90 11.01 -27.90
N ARG A 26 10.55 9.90 -28.29
CA ARG A 26 11.14 9.74 -29.64
C ARG A 26 10.09 9.69 -30.74
N MET A 27 8.97 9.00 -30.52
CA MET A 27 7.86 8.96 -31.49
C MET A 27 7.17 10.31 -31.65
N MET A 28 6.95 11.04 -30.55
CA MET A 28 6.44 12.42 -30.58
C MET A 28 7.39 13.36 -31.34
N THR A 29 8.70 13.17 -31.19
CA THR A 29 9.71 13.96 -31.92
C THR A 29 9.72 13.62 -33.42
N LYS A 30 9.50 12.34 -33.77
CA LYS A 30 9.39 11.88 -35.16
C LYS A 30 8.13 12.41 -35.83
N MET A 31 6.97 12.31 -35.18
CA MET A 31 5.71 12.89 -35.68
C MET A 31 5.79 14.42 -35.79
N LYS A 32 6.47 15.09 -34.84
CA LYS A 32 6.72 16.54 -34.92
C LYS A 32 7.57 16.91 -36.13
N LYS A 33 8.61 16.13 -36.47
CA LYS A 33 9.40 16.34 -37.70
C LYS A 33 8.58 16.07 -38.97
N GLU A 34 7.70 15.07 -38.96
CA GLU A 34 6.85 14.70 -40.09
C GLU A 34 5.72 15.73 -40.33
N LEU A 35 5.21 16.38 -39.27
CA LEU A 35 4.29 17.51 -39.35
C LEU A 35 4.97 18.81 -39.82
N VAL A 36 6.22 19.05 -39.43
CA VAL A 36 7.00 20.21 -39.92
C VAL A 36 7.33 20.05 -41.42
N GLY A 37 7.71 18.85 -41.87
CA GLY A 37 7.97 18.61 -43.30
C GLY A 37 6.73 18.77 -44.20
N LYS A 38 5.52 18.48 -43.69
CA LYS A 38 4.27 18.71 -44.44
C LYS A 38 3.86 20.19 -44.52
N LEU A 39 4.25 21.01 -43.56
CA LEU A 39 4.02 22.46 -43.59
C LEU A 39 4.95 23.17 -44.59
N ASP A 40 6.17 22.68 -44.77
CA ASP A 40 7.11 23.22 -45.75
C ASP A 40 6.68 22.90 -47.20
N GLU A 41 6.04 21.74 -47.44
CA GLU A 41 5.49 21.36 -48.76
C GLU A 41 4.21 22.14 -49.13
N GLU A 42 3.39 22.54 -48.15
CA GLU A 42 2.20 23.38 -48.39
C GLU A 42 2.54 24.87 -48.61
N GLU A 43 3.60 25.39 -47.98
CA GLU A 43 4.08 26.77 -48.22
C GLU A 43 4.74 26.98 -49.59
N GLU A 44 5.34 25.94 -50.20
CA GLU A 44 5.87 26.02 -51.58
C GLU A 44 4.75 26.03 -52.63
N GLY A 45 3.64 25.33 -52.39
CA GLY A 45 2.49 25.26 -53.32
C GLY A 45 1.68 26.55 -53.45
N GLU A 46 1.64 27.40 -52.41
CA GLU A 46 0.94 28.70 -52.47
C GLU A 46 1.81 29.82 -53.06
N LYS A 47 3.15 29.76 -52.92
CA LYS A 47 4.06 30.78 -53.50
C LYS A 47 4.20 30.66 -55.02
N GLU A 48 3.90 29.50 -55.61
CA GLU A 48 3.97 29.30 -57.08
C GLU A 48 2.75 29.86 -57.82
N LYS A 49 1.57 29.93 -57.18
CA LYS A 49 0.34 30.47 -57.81
C LYS A 49 0.26 32.00 -57.85
N MET A 50 1.07 32.72 -57.07
CA MET A 50 1.02 34.19 -56.99
C MET A 50 1.96 34.91 -57.98
N LYS A 51 2.77 34.19 -58.76
CA LYS A 51 3.71 34.77 -59.75
C LYS A 51 3.18 34.88 -61.19
N ASN A 52 2.01 34.31 -61.51
CA ASN A 52 1.47 34.29 -62.88
C ASN A 52 0.29 35.24 -63.12
N LEU A 53 0.33 36.48 -62.60
CA LEU A 53 -0.63 37.52 -62.99
C LEU A 53 0.00 38.93 -62.97
N LYS A 54 0.94 39.18 -63.90
CA LYS A 54 1.38 40.53 -64.26
C LYS A 54 1.61 40.64 -65.76
N GLN A 55 0.61 41.16 -66.47
CA GLN A 55 0.68 41.89 -67.75
C GLN A 55 -0.79 42.20 -68.11
N ILE A 56 -1.27 43.45 -68.13
CA ILE A 56 -1.19 44.43 -69.24
C ILE A 56 -1.73 45.80 -68.76
N LYS A 57 -1.06 46.90 -69.16
CA LYS A 57 -1.46 48.33 -69.06
C LYS A 57 -2.43 48.68 -70.21
N SER A 58 -3.40 49.61 -70.13
CA SER A 58 -3.27 51.10 -70.19
C SER A 58 -4.70 51.75 -70.12
N LYS A 59 -4.94 52.79 -69.29
CA LYS A 59 -5.03 54.26 -69.54
C LYS A 59 -6.15 54.74 -70.52
N THR A 60 -7.07 55.62 -70.09
CA THR A 60 -7.49 56.96 -70.65
C THR A 60 -8.69 57.58 -69.85
N THR A 61 -8.92 58.89 -70.04
CA THR A 61 -9.43 59.99 -69.17
C THR A 61 -10.97 60.30 -69.18
N PHE A 62 -11.46 60.90 -68.06
CA PHE A 62 -12.73 61.58 -67.64
C PHE A 62 -13.56 62.44 -68.66
N PRO A 63 -14.88 62.81 -68.46
CA PRO A 63 -15.41 63.60 -67.29
C PRO A 63 -16.91 63.55 -66.82
N LYS A 64 -17.10 64.00 -65.55
CA LYS A 64 -18.24 64.60 -64.76
C LYS A 64 -19.74 64.48 -65.17
N GLN A 65 -20.60 64.07 -64.20
CA GLN A 65 -21.92 64.69 -63.84
C GLN A 65 -22.55 64.09 -62.54
N THR A 66 -22.99 64.97 -61.61
CA THR A 66 -24.02 64.89 -60.51
C THR A 66 -24.15 63.63 -59.59
N PRO A 67 -24.52 63.78 -58.29
CA PRO A 67 -24.46 62.72 -57.28
C PRO A 67 -25.42 61.59 -57.65
N GLY A 68 -24.82 60.48 -58.08
CA GLY A 68 -25.48 59.54 -58.96
C GLY A 68 -26.33 58.49 -58.24
N ARG A 69 -27.24 57.91 -59.02
CA ARG A 69 -27.76 56.54 -58.89
C ARG A 69 -26.69 55.52 -58.45
N HIS A 70 -25.42 55.81 -58.71
CA HIS A 70 -24.25 55.09 -58.23
C HIS A 70 -24.05 55.15 -56.70
N GLU A 71 -24.27 56.28 -56.01
CA GLU A 71 -24.11 56.36 -54.55
C GLU A 71 -25.21 55.59 -53.81
N LEU A 72 -26.46 55.68 -54.27
CA LEU A 72 -27.57 54.88 -53.71
C LEU A 72 -27.36 53.38 -54.01
N LYS A 73 -26.89 53.03 -55.21
CA LYS A 73 -26.55 51.65 -55.58
C LYS A 73 -25.32 51.12 -54.84
N MET A 74 -24.34 51.98 -54.52
CA MET A 74 -23.20 51.65 -53.65
C MET A 74 -23.61 51.52 -52.18
N ALA A 75 -24.59 52.31 -51.70
CA ALA A 75 -25.15 52.17 -50.36
C ALA A 75 -26.01 50.91 -50.22
N MET A 76 -26.81 50.57 -51.23
CA MET A 76 -27.54 49.31 -51.31
C MET A 76 -26.61 48.11 -51.45
N MET A 77 -25.60 48.16 -52.34
CA MET A 77 -24.55 47.14 -52.40
C MET A 77 -23.80 47.02 -51.07
N LYS A 78 -23.46 48.13 -50.39
CA LYS A 78 -22.81 48.07 -49.08
C LYS A 78 -23.69 47.42 -48.01
N ARG A 79 -25.01 47.67 -48.02
CA ARG A 79 -25.96 46.97 -47.14
C ARG A 79 -26.06 45.49 -47.49
N GLU A 80 -26.20 45.14 -48.76
CA GLU A 80 -26.24 43.74 -49.23
C GLU A 80 -24.93 42.99 -48.93
N THR A 81 -23.78 43.64 -49.12
CA THR A 81 -22.43 43.10 -48.81
C THR A 81 -22.23 42.95 -47.30
N SER A 82 -22.74 43.90 -46.49
CA SER A 82 -22.70 43.79 -45.02
C SER A 82 -23.62 42.69 -44.51
N ILE A 83 -24.79 42.51 -45.12
CA ILE A 83 -25.73 41.43 -44.78
C ILE A 83 -25.16 40.07 -45.19
N THR A 84 -24.56 39.94 -46.38
CA THR A 84 -23.88 38.69 -46.80
C THR A 84 -22.63 38.41 -45.97
N GLN A 85 -21.86 39.42 -45.55
CA GLN A 85 -20.79 39.25 -44.58
C GLN A 85 -21.32 38.77 -43.22
N LEU A 86 -22.42 39.33 -42.73
CA LEU A 86 -23.04 38.88 -41.47
C LEU A 86 -23.52 37.42 -41.61
N PHE A 87 -24.15 37.06 -42.72
CA PHE A 87 -24.66 35.71 -42.99
C PHE A 87 -23.53 34.69 -43.13
N CYS A 88 -22.44 35.03 -43.81
CA CYS A 88 -21.22 34.22 -43.85
C CYS A 88 -20.59 34.07 -42.46
N SER A 89 -20.54 35.14 -41.66
CA SER A 89 -19.98 35.10 -40.30
C SER A 89 -20.82 34.22 -39.37
N ILE A 90 -22.15 34.33 -39.46
CA ILE A 90 -23.10 33.48 -38.71
C ILE A 90 -23.03 32.02 -39.18
N SER A 91 -22.91 31.78 -40.49
CA SER A 91 -22.77 30.43 -41.05
C SER A 91 -21.44 29.77 -40.65
N ILE A 92 -20.33 30.51 -40.68
CA ILE A 92 -19.02 30.05 -40.20
C ILE A 92 -19.07 29.78 -38.69
N TYR A 93 -19.73 30.63 -37.91
CA TYR A 93 -19.91 30.40 -36.47
C TYR A 93 -20.77 29.16 -36.20
N SER A 94 -21.88 28.98 -36.94
CA SER A 94 -22.74 27.80 -36.86
C SER A 94 -22.02 26.51 -37.25
N PHE A 95 -21.21 26.54 -38.31
CA PHE A 95 -20.43 25.38 -38.77
C PHE A 95 -19.31 25.04 -37.78
N ASN A 96 -18.62 26.05 -37.24
CA ASN A 96 -17.64 25.85 -36.16
C ASN A 96 -18.31 25.30 -34.89
N CYS A 97 -19.50 25.78 -34.52
CA CYS A 97 -20.26 25.24 -33.39
C CYS A 97 -20.68 23.77 -33.62
N GLN A 98 -21.10 23.40 -34.83
CA GLN A 98 -21.42 22.01 -35.17
C GLN A 98 -20.17 21.12 -35.11
N TYR A 99 -19.05 21.57 -35.68
CA TYR A 99 -17.78 20.84 -35.63
C TYR A 99 -17.28 20.65 -34.18
N ILE A 100 -17.39 21.69 -33.34
CA ILE A 100 -17.06 21.61 -31.91
C ILE A 100 -17.99 20.61 -31.19
N SER A 101 -19.29 20.63 -31.48
CA SER A 101 -20.26 19.68 -30.92
C SER A 101 -19.91 18.23 -31.29
N ASP A 102 -19.57 17.98 -32.56
CA ASP A 102 -19.19 16.65 -33.03
C ASP A 102 -17.85 16.18 -32.42
N CYS A 103 -16.88 17.09 -32.25
CA CYS A 103 -15.63 16.81 -31.53
C CYS A 103 -15.85 16.48 -30.06
N VAL A 104 -16.72 17.22 -29.36
CA VAL A 104 -17.08 16.95 -27.96
C VAL A 104 -17.77 15.61 -27.82
N GLN A 105 -18.70 15.29 -28.73
CA GLN A 105 -19.37 13.98 -28.76
C GLN A 105 -18.39 12.84 -29.02
N PHE A 106 -17.44 13.02 -29.95
CA PHE A 106 -16.39 12.04 -30.23
C PHE A 106 -15.47 11.81 -29.02
N LEU A 107 -15.02 12.89 -28.36
CA LEU A 107 -14.20 12.81 -27.16
C LEU A 107 -14.95 12.14 -26.01
N PHE A 108 -16.22 12.46 -25.82
CA PHE A 108 -17.09 11.81 -24.83
C PHE A 108 -17.20 10.31 -25.10
N ASN A 109 -17.50 9.92 -26.34
CA ASN A 109 -17.60 8.51 -26.74
C ASN A 109 -16.26 7.77 -26.56
N HIS A 110 -15.14 8.38 -26.94
CA HIS A 110 -13.81 7.80 -26.76
C HIS A 110 -13.47 7.59 -25.28
N LEU A 111 -13.83 8.55 -24.42
CA LEU A 111 -13.65 8.44 -22.97
C LEU A 111 -14.54 7.34 -22.39
N GLN A 112 -15.80 7.25 -22.81
CA GLN A 112 -16.73 6.18 -22.40
C GLN A 112 -16.21 4.80 -22.81
N CYS A 113 -15.75 4.63 -24.06
CA CYS A 113 -15.13 3.39 -24.52
C CYS A 113 -13.89 3.03 -23.70
N SER A 114 -13.04 4.01 -23.40
CA SER A 114 -11.82 3.80 -22.58
C SER A 114 -12.17 3.40 -21.14
N LEU A 115 -13.20 4.01 -20.55
CA LEU A 115 -13.70 3.68 -19.21
C LEU A 115 -14.25 2.25 -19.16
N ILE A 116 -15.08 1.87 -20.15
CA ILE A 116 -15.61 0.52 -20.28
C ILE A 116 -14.47 -0.48 -20.45
N GLN A 117 -13.47 -0.18 -21.27
CA GLN A 117 -12.32 -1.05 -21.49
C GLN A 117 -11.49 -1.27 -20.22
N LEU A 118 -11.30 -0.22 -19.40
CA LEU A 118 -10.63 -0.34 -18.10
C LEU A 118 -11.45 -1.20 -17.12
N SER A 119 -12.77 -0.98 -17.05
CA SER A 119 -13.68 -1.79 -16.24
C SER A 119 -13.62 -3.26 -16.66
N LEU A 120 -13.64 -3.52 -17.96
CA LEU A 120 -13.58 -4.86 -18.55
C LEU A 120 -12.25 -5.55 -18.24
N LEU A 121 -11.12 -4.87 -18.37
CA LEU A 121 -9.79 -5.39 -17.98
C LEU A 121 -9.73 -5.73 -16.49
N THR A 122 -10.32 -4.87 -15.65
CA THR A 122 -10.39 -5.09 -14.20
C THR A 122 -11.23 -6.33 -13.88
N LYS A 123 -12.42 -6.45 -14.49
CA LYS A 123 -13.29 -7.63 -14.31
C LYS A 123 -12.65 -8.92 -14.82
N ARG A 124 -11.93 -8.87 -15.94
CA ARG A 124 -11.15 -10.03 -16.44
C ARG A 124 -10.04 -10.45 -15.48
N GLY A 125 -9.33 -9.49 -14.89
CA GLY A 125 -8.32 -9.77 -13.85
C GLY A 125 -8.92 -10.43 -12.63
N GLU A 126 -10.10 -9.98 -12.21
CA GLU A 126 -10.84 -10.55 -11.09
C GLU A 126 -11.36 -11.96 -11.38
N ILE A 127 -11.90 -12.22 -12.57
CA ILE A 127 -12.29 -13.57 -13.01
C ILE A 127 -11.09 -14.52 -12.95
N LEU A 128 -9.94 -14.10 -13.45
CA LEU A 128 -8.73 -14.93 -13.44
C LEU A 128 -8.23 -15.21 -12.00
N ARG A 129 -8.44 -14.28 -11.06
CA ARG A 129 -8.18 -14.48 -9.63
C ARG A 129 -9.13 -15.52 -9.04
N MET A 130 -10.41 -15.47 -9.40
CA MET A 130 -11.42 -16.45 -8.98
C MET A 130 -11.14 -17.83 -9.56
N ASP A 131 -10.84 -17.94 -10.86
CA ASP A 131 -10.50 -19.22 -11.51
C ASP A 131 -9.28 -19.88 -10.85
N LYS A 132 -8.27 -19.09 -10.47
CA LYS A 132 -7.11 -19.60 -9.74
C LYS A 132 -7.48 -20.11 -8.34
N ALA A 133 -8.44 -19.47 -7.66
CA ALA A 133 -8.95 -19.91 -6.37
C ALA A 133 -9.76 -21.21 -6.52
N ILE A 134 -10.68 -21.27 -7.48
CA ILE A 134 -11.46 -22.46 -7.82
C ILE A 134 -10.53 -23.64 -8.12
N ALA A 135 -9.53 -23.45 -8.98
CA ALA A 135 -8.57 -24.52 -9.30
C ALA A 135 -7.74 -24.97 -8.07
N LYS A 136 -7.53 -24.11 -7.06
CA LYS A 136 -6.87 -24.50 -5.81
C LYS A 136 -7.81 -25.35 -4.96
N GLU A 137 -9.06 -24.93 -4.80
CA GLU A 137 -10.08 -25.65 -4.05
C GLU A 137 -10.40 -27.01 -4.69
N GLU A 138 -10.53 -27.09 -6.01
CA GLU A 138 -10.73 -28.35 -6.74
C GLU A 138 -9.59 -29.35 -6.51
N ARG A 139 -8.33 -28.88 -6.46
CA ARG A 139 -7.19 -29.76 -6.15
C ARG A 139 -7.27 -30.29 -4.72
N GLN A 140 -7.68 -29.47 -3.76
CA GLN A 140 -7.86 -29.88 -2.37
C GLN A 140 -9.01 -30.89 -2.24
N LEU A 141 -10.13 -30.63 -2.90
CA LEU A 141 -11.29 -31.52 -2.93
C LEU A 141 -10.92 -32.89 -3.51
N LYS A 142 -10.19 -32.92 -4.64
CA LYS A 142 -9.69 -34.16 -5.25
C LYS A 142 -8.66 -34.90 -4.39
N GLN A 143 -7.95 -34.20 -3.49
CA GLN A 143 -7.07 -34.84 -2.53
C GLN A 143 -7.84 -35.48 -1.37
N LEU A 144 -8.87 -34.80 -0.87
CA LEU A 144 -9.79 -35.32 0.16
C LEU A 144 -10.58 -36.52 -0.35
N GLU A 145 -11.12 -36.45 -1.57
CA GLU A 145 -11.82 -37.56 -2.20
C GLU A 145 -10.94 -38.82 -2.29
N ARG A 146 -9.67 -38.67 -2.69
CA ARG A 146 -8.69 -39.78 -2.70
C ARG A 146 -8.32 -40.28 -1.31
N MET A 147 -8.46 -39.48 -0.26
CA MET A 147 -8.26 -39.91 1.12
C MET A 147 -9.45 -40.76 1.57
N ILE A 148 -10.66 -40.24 1.41
CA ILE A 148 -11.91 -40.95 1.74
C ILE A 148 -12.00 -42.28 0.99
N ALA A 149 -11.67 -42.31 -0.30
CA ALA A 149 -11.67 -43.54 -1.08
C ALA A 149 -10.68 -44.60 -0.54
N ARG A 150 -9.52 -44.18 -0.04
CA ARG A 150 -8.55 -45.09 0.59
C ARG A 150 -9.04 -45.58 1.95
N ASP A 151 -9.60 -44.69 2.76
CA ASP A 151 -10.12 -45.04 4.08
C ASP A 151 -11.30 -46.00 3.97
N ASN A 152 -12.18 -45.80 2.99
CA ASN A 152 -13.26 -46.74 2.68
C ASN A 152 -12.72 -48.12 2.27
N LEU A 153 -11.65 -48.19 1.48
CA LEU A 153 -11.04 -49.48 1.11
C LEU A 153 -10.47 -50.21 2.33
N ILE A 154 -9.78 -49.48 3.22
CA ILE A 154 -9.25 -50.02 4.48
C ILE A 154 -10.39 -50.50 5.37
N PHE A 155 -11.49 -49.75 5.44
CA PHE A 155 -12.65 -50.11 6.22
C PHE A 155 -13.32 -51.39 5.71
N GLU A 156 -13.48 -51.53 4.39
CA GLU A 156 -14.00 -52.75 3.76
C GLU A 156 -13.09 -53.97 4.02
N GLU A 157 -11.77 -53.78 3.97
CA GLU A 157 -10.83 -54.85 4.31
C GLU A 157 -10.92 -55.26 5.79
N PHE A 158 -11.07 -54.29 6.68
CA PHE A 158 -11.31 -54.54 8.10
C PHE A 158 -12.60 -55.33 8.34
N LEU A 159 -13.70 -54.97 7.64
CA LEU A 159 -14.97 -55.71 7.74
C LEU A 159 -14.81 -57.17 7.28
N ARG A 160 -14.12 -57.41 6.15
CA ARG A 160 -13.86 -58.77 5.67
C ARG A 160 -13.01 -59.59 6.66
N GLU A 161 -11.97 -58.98 7.24
CA GLU A 161 -11.12 -59.66 8.22
C GLU A 161 -11.88 -59.95 9.52
N ASN A 162 -12.76 -59.06 9.94
CA ASN A 162 -13.62 -59.27 11.10
C ASN A 162 -14.60 -60.45 10.87
N GLU A 163 -15.25 -60.46 9.70
CA GLU A 163 -16.16 -61.55 9.33
C GLU A 163 -15.42 -62.89 9.27
N LYS A 164 -14.23 -62.93 8.68
CA LYS A 164 -13.38 -64.12 8.65
C LYS A 164 -13.02 -64.62 10.05
N LYS A 165 -12.54 -63.74 10.94
CA LYS A 165 -12.20 -64.11 12.33
C LYS A 165 -13.41 -64.62 13.12
N SER A 166 -14.57 -64.02 12.90
CA SER A 166 -15.84 -64.45 13.50
C SER A 166 -16.21 -65.88 13.06
N VAL A 167 -16.05 -66.19 11.78
CA VAL A 167 -16.28 -67.53 11.23
C VAL A 167 -15.26 -68.54 11.76
N GLU A 168 -13.97 -68.20 11.79
CA GLU A 168 -12.89 -69.06 12.30
C GLU A 168 -13.09 -69.41 13.77
N ALA A 169 -13.46 -68.44 14.60
CA ALA A 169 -13.82 -68.68 15.99
C ALA A 169 -15.00 -69.66 16.10
N ARG A 170 -16.05 -69.45 15.31
CA ARG A 170 -17.23 -70.31 15.29
C ARG A 170 -16.92 -71.76 14.89
N THR A 171 -16.03 -71.96 13.91
CA THR A 171 -15.61 -73.32 13.50
C THR A 171 -14.74 -73.98 14.56
N PHE A 172 -13.82 -73.24 15.19
CA PHE A 172 -12.98 -73.75 16.26
C PHE A 172 -13.80 -74.23 17.48
N TRP A 173 -14.82 -73.45 17.88
CA TRP A 173 -15.75 -73.86 18.93
C TRP A 173 -16.52 -75.13 18.57
N LYS A 174 -16.98 -75.24 17.32
CA LYS A 174 -17.75 -76.39 16.84
C LYS A 174 -16.93 -77.69 16.83
N ASP A 175 -15.66 -77.60 16.43
CA ASP A 175 -14.74 -78.75 16.37
C ASP A 175 -14.28 -79.19 17.77
N THR A 176 -14.08 -78.25 18.69
CA THR A 176 -13.68 -78.54 20.09
C THR A 176 -14.80 -79.23 20.88
N VAL A 177 -16.06 -78.91 20.60
CA VAL A 177 -17.24 -79.49 21.26
C VAL A 177 -17.46 -80.97 20.89
N SER A 178 -16.93 -81.45 19.75
CA SER A 178 -17.13 -82.83 19.29
C SER A 178 -16.28 -83.89 20.02
N CYS A 179 -15.29 -83.50 20.84
CA CYS A 179 -14.32 -84.43 21.45
C CYS A 179 -14.48 -84.69 22.96
N HIS A 180 -15.54 -84.18 23.61
CA HIS A 180 -15.59 -84.10 25.07
C HIS A 180 -16.69 -84.97 25.71
N LEU A 181 -16.35 -86.19 26.13
CA LEU A 181 -17.15 -86.97 27.11
C LEU A 181 -16.42 -87.27 28.43
N ASP A 182 -15.12 -86.95 28.56
CA ASP A 182 -14.34 -87.01 29.81
C ASP A 182 -13.96 -85.63 30.39
N LEU A 183 -14.55 -84.54 29.87
CA LEU A 183 -14.16 -83.16 30.20
C LEU A 183 -15.17 -82.39 31.06
N ASN A 184 -16.27 -83.04 31.44
CA ASN A 184 -17.15 -82.69 32.57
C ASN A 184 -16.38 -82.10 33.77
N LEU A 185 -15.48 -82.92 34.30
CA LEU A 185 -14.82 -82.66 35.58
C LEU A 185 -13.65 -81.69 35.44
N VAL A 186 -12.85 -81.81 34.37
CA VAL A 186 -11.72 -80.91 34.09
C VAL A 186 -12.22 -79.50 33.81
N PHE A 187 -13.31 -79.34 33.08
CA PHE A 187 -13.93 -78.04 32.82
C PHE A 187 -14.47 -77.39 34.10
N LEU A 188 -15.08 -78.18 34.99
CA LEU A 188 -15.60 -77.70 36.28
C LEU A 188 -14.47 -77.24 37.20
N LEU A 189 -13.39 -78.02 37.32
CA LEU A 189 -12.20 -77.68 38.09
C LEU A 189 -11.45 -76.48 37.50
N HIS A 190 -11.36 -76.36 36.17
CA HIS A 190 -10.76 -75.21 35.51
C HIS A 190 -11.62 -73.94 35.69
N SER A 191 -12.94 -74.08 35.72
CA SER A 191 -13.86 -72.98 36.03
C SER A 191 -13.73 -72.53 37.49
N GLU A 192 -13.63 -73.45 38.44
CA GLU A 192 -13.39 -73.11 39.85
C GLU A 192 -12.00 -72.51 40.07
N PHE A 193 -10.96 -73.05 39.44
CA PHE A 193 -9.62 -72.50 39.49
C PHE A 193 -9.57 -71.07 38.96
N ALA A 194 -10.24 -70.80 37.82
CA ALA A 194 -10.33 -69.44 37.28
C ALA A 194 -11.05 -68.47 38.24
N LYS A 195 -12.10 -68.91 38.95
CA LYS A 195 -12.75 -68.09 39.99
C LYS A 195 -11.82 -67.79 41.16
N PHE A 196 -11.07 -68.79 41.63
CA PHE A 196 -10.09 -68.58 42.70
C PHE A 196 -8.93 -67.70 42.26
N GLU A 197 -8.51 -67.80 41.00
CA GLU A 197 -7.48 -66.94 40.42
C GLU A 197 -7.95 -65.49 40.32
N GLU A 198 -9.19 -65.24 39.90
CA GLU A 198 -9.82 -63.91 39.89
C GLU A 198 -9.88 -63.32 41.30
N ILE A 199 -10.37 -64.09 42.28
CA ILE A 199 -10.42 -63.70 43.69
C ILE A 199 -9.00 -63.38 44.23
N LEU A 200 -7.99 -64.16 43.86
CA LEU A 200 -6.61 -63.92 44.26
C LEU A 200 -6.04 -62.64 43.65
N ILE A 201 -6.39 -62.33 42.40
CA ILE A 201 -6.03 -61.08 41.74
C ILE A 201 -6.65 -59.90 42.49
N ASP A 202 -7.93 -60.00 42.89
CA ASP A 202 -8.60 -58.95 43.65
C ASP A 202 -7.99 -58.77 45.04
N TYR A 203 -7.67 -59.84 45.77
CA TYR A 203 -6.95 -59.71 47.05
C TYR A 203 -5.56 -59.09 46.91
N LYS A 204 -4.83 -59.37 45.82
CA LYS A 204 -3.57 -58.69 45.52
C LYS A 204 -3.79 -57.19 45.27
N ARG A 205 -4.82 -56.83 44.49
CA ARG A 205 -5.20 -55.43 44.25
C ARG A 205 -5.59 -54.71 45.54
N TYR A 206 -6.40 -55.34 46.40
CA TYR A 206 -6.79 -54.78 47.69
C TYR A 206 -5.57 -54.59 48.61
N LYS A 207 -4.65 -55.56 48.65
CA LYS A 207 -3.39 -55.42 49.40
C LYS A 207 -2.56 -54.23 48.91
N GLU A 208 -2.42 -54.06 47.59
CA GLU A 208 -1.71 -52.92 47.01
C GLU A 208 -2.41 -51.58 47.29
N LEU A 209 -3.74 -51.56 47.23
CA LEU A 209 -4.55 -50.38 47.53
C LEU A 209 -4.38 -49.97 49.00
N LEU A 210 -4.54 -50.91 49.94
CA LEU A 210 -4.35 -50.67 51.37
C LEU A 210 -2.93 -50.17 51.66
N PHE A 211 -1.93 -50.73 50.98
CA PHE A 211 -0.55 -50.24 51.11
C PHE A 211 -0.40 -48.80 50.63
N LYS A 212 -1.02 -48.42 49.49
CA LYS A 212 -0.96 -47.06 48.94
C LYS A 212 -1.72 -46.02 49.78
N LEU A 213 -2.82 -46.43 50.42
CA LEU A 213 -3.62 -45.58 51.31
C LEU A 213 -3.03 -45.47 52.71
N SER A 214 -2.12 -46.38 53.09
CA SER A 214 -1.41 -46.28 54.36
C SER A 214 -0.50 -45.04 54.37
N PRO A 215 -0.30 -44.38 55.53
CA PRO A 215 0.55 -43.19 55.62
C PRO A 215 1.98 -43.43 55.09
N PRO A 216 2.62 -42.40 54.51
CA PRO A 216 3.98 -42.50 53.97
C PRO A 216 4.99 -43.03 55.01
N GLU A 217 4.87 -42.61 56.28
CA GLU A 217 5.78 -43.05 57.33
C GLU A 217 5.67 -44.55 57.59
N TRP A 218 4.46 -45.12 57.50
CA TRP A 218 4.24 -46.54 57.70
C TRP A 218 4.70 -47.38 56.48
N GLN A 219 4.48 -46.87 55.26
CA GLN A 219 4.97 -47.52 54.04
C GLN A 219 6.49 -47.65 54.02
N GLU A 220 7.20 -46.59 54.44
CA GLU A 220 8.67 -46.57 54.51
C GLU A 220 9.19 -47.53 55.58
N ALA A 221 8.55 -47.58 56.75
CA ALA A 221 8.90 -48.52 57.82
C ALA A 221 8.74 -49.99 57.39
N GLN A 222 7.70 -50.32 56.62
CA GLN A 222 7.50 -51.67 56.10
C GLN A 222 8.51 -52.07 55.02
N LYS A 223 8.85 -51.13 54.11
CA LYS A 223 9.93 -51.35 53.12
C LYS A 223 11.28 -51.57 53.82
N ALA A 224 11.56 -50.80 54.87
CA ALA A 224 12.77 -50.96 55.69
C ALA A 224 12.81 -52.32 56.42
N LYS A 225 11.70 -52.74 57.06
CA LYS A 225 11.57 -54.07 57.69
C LYS A 225 11.78 -55.21 56.68
N ALA A 226 11.21 -55.12 55.49
CA ALA A 226 11.40 -56.13 54.42
C ALA A 226 12.86 -56.21 53.95
N SER A 227 13.55 -55.06 53.82
CA SER A 227 14.97 -54.99 53.47
C SER A 227 15.87 -55.60 54.55
N LEU A 228 15.51 -55.45 55.83
CA LEU A 228 16.24 -56.02 56.97
C LEU A 228 16.05 -57.54 57.05
N LYS A 229 14.83 -58.03 56.83
CA LYS A 229 14.52 -59.48 56.77
C LYS A 229 15.30 -60.18 55.65
N SER A 230 15.44 -59.55 54.48
CA SER A 230 16.28 -60.06 53.38
C SER A 230 17.76 -60.14 53.75
N LYS A 231 18.27 -59.24 54.59
CA LYS A 231 19.67 -59.24 55.07
C LYS A 231 19.94 -60.36 56.09
N VAL A 232 19.00 -60.65 56.98
CA VAL A 232 19.15 -61.64 58.07
C VAL A 232 19.07 -63.10 57.57
N LEU A 233 18.36 -63.36 56.47
CA LEU A 233 18.32 -64.70 55.85
C LEU A 233 19.64 -65.10 55.17
N SER A 234 20.50 -64.13 54.81
CA SER A 234 21.82 -64.40 54.22
C SER A 234 22.86 -64.90 55.23
N ASP A 235 22.71 -64.61 56.53
CA ASP A 235 23.71 -64.93 57.56
C ASP A 235 23.46 -66.27 58.28
N LYS A 236 22.30 -66.91 58.09
CA LYS A 236 21.94 -68.17 58.77
C LYS A 236 22.40 -69.45 58.06
N ASP A 237 22.92 -69.36 56.83
CA ASP A 237 23.38 -70.53 56.07
C ASP A 237 24.85 -70.96 56.36
N THR A 238 25.55 -70.35 57.34
CA THR A 238 26.99 -70.60 57.57
C THR A 238 27.37 -71.31 58.88
N GLN A 239 26.44 -71.79 59.70
CA GLN A 239 26.78 -72.61 60.88
C GLN A 239 25.81 -73.77 61.12
N ASP A 240 25.92 -74.86 60.34
CA ASP A 240 25.58 -76.18 60.87
C ASP A 240 26.26 -77.33 60.10
N LYS A 241 27.56 -77.55 60.35
CA LYS A 241 28.23 -78.86 60.15
C LYS A 241 29.45 -78.97 61.06
N GLN A 242 29.31 -79.65 62.20
CA GLN A 242 30.26 -80.66 62.74
C GLN A 242 30.08 -80.87 64.26
N LYS A 243 29.47 -81.99 64.66
CA LYS A 243 30.12 -83.08 65.44
C LYS A 243 29.12 -84.21 65.74
N ARG A 244 29.45 -85.41 65.27
CA ARG A 244 28.84 -86.71 65.66
C ARG A 244 29.60 -87.33 66.83
N LYS A 245 28.87 -88.01 67.73
CA LYS A 245 28.99 -89.43 68.19
C LYS A 245 28.48 -89.58 69.67
N PRO A 246 28.16 -90.80 70.20
CA PRO A 246 26.99 -91.62 69.88
C PRO A 246 26.27 -92.27 71.12
N LYS A 247 25.04 -92.79 70.90
CA LYS A 247 24.30 -93.87 71.64
C LYS A 247 24.01 -93.73 73.16
N GLU A 248 22.74 -93.78 73.57
CA GLU A 248 22.06 -94.99 74.10
C GLU A 248 20.56 -94.75 74.38
N SER A 249 19.84 -95.86 74.54
CA SER A 249 18.39 -96.10 74.52
C SER A 249 17.57 -95.53 75.69
N GLY A 250 16.27 -95.32 75.44
CA GLY A 250 15.25 -95.20 76.49
C GLY A 250 13.83 -95.06 75.92
N ILE A 251 13.07 -96.16 75.94
CA ILE A 251 11.63 -96.24 75.66
C ILE A 251 10.86 -95.52 76.79
N SER A 252 9.83 -94.74 76.46
CA SER A 252 8.64 -94.64 77.33
C SER A 252 7.41 -94.13 76.57
N HIS A 253 6.35 -94.94 76.63
CA HIS A 253 4.98 -94.58 76.28
C HIS A 253 4.40 -93.57 77.29
N GLY A 254 3.56 -92.64 76.82
CA GLY A 254 2.75 -91.82 77.71
C GLY A 254 1.80 -90.88 76.96
N LYS A 255 0.57 -91.36 76.71
CA LYS A 255 -0.59 -90.50 76.43
C LYS A 255 -0.82 -89.57 77.63
N TYR A 256 -1.15 -88.30 77.39
CA TYR A 256 -2.28 -87.63 78.06
C TYR A 256 -2.78 -86.44 77.21
N PHE A 257 -4.09 -86.47 76.99
CA PHE A 257 -4.96 -85.49 76.34
C PHE A 257 -5.17 -84.28 77.28
N SER A 258 -5.21 -83.05 76.74
CA SER A 258 -6.12 -81.96 77.17
C SER A 258 -5.92 -80.76 76.21
N GLN A 259 -6.74 -80.62 75.17
CA GLN A 259 -7.98 -79.84 75.13
C GLN A 259 -7.74 -78.31 75.28
N PHE A 260 -7.75 -77.57 74.16
CA PHE A 260 -8.48 -76.30 74.03
C PHE A 260 -8.58 -75.86 72.55
N SER A 261 -9.82 -75.53 72.18
CA SER A 261 -10.39 -74.86 71.00
C SER A 261 -9.52 -74.63 69.74
N THR A 262 -9.84 -75.36 68.68
CA THR A 262 -9.49 -75.01 67.29
C THR A 262 -10.75 -74.49 66.60
N GLU A 263 -11.05 -73.20 66.78
CA GLU A 263 -11.89 -72.47 65.84
C GLU A 263 -10.98 -71.84 64.78
N ALA A 264 -11.42 -71.91 63.52
CA ALA A 264 -10.75 -71.45 62.31
C ALA A 264 -9.66 -72.35 61.71
N VAL A 265 -9.96 -73.63 61.46
CA VAL A 265 -9.40 -74.33 60.30
C VAL A 265 -10.52 -75.13 59.64
N CYS A 266 -10.63 -74.98 58.30
CA CYS A 266 -11.42 -75.77 57.34
C CYS A 266 -12.57 -75.02 56.63
N PHE A 267 -12.24 -74.39 55.50
CA PHE A 267 -13.15 -74.23 54.36
C PHE A 267 -12.57 -74.92 53.10
N LEU A 268 -11.95 -76.08 53.30
CA LEU A 268 -11.83 -77.05 52.20
C LEU A 268 -13.01 -78.01 52.38
N ASN A 269 -13.83 -78.17 51.35
CA ASN A 269 -14.92 -79.14 51.33
C ASN A 269 -14.41 -80.47 51.86
N LEU A 270 -14.90 -80.88 53.04
CA LEU A 270 -14.46 -82.09 53.73
C LEU A 270 -14.71 -83.34 52.85
N GLU A 271 -15.69 -83.26 51.96
CA GLU A 271 -15.98 -84.28 50.93
C GLU A 271 -14.92 -84.35 49.82
N PHE A 272 -14.31 -83.22 49.44
CA PHE A 272 -13.32 -83.15 48.36
C PHE A 272 -11.97 -83.73 48.77
N LEU A 273 -11.53 -83.45 50.00
CA LEU A 273 -10.30 -84.04 50.56
C LEU A 273 -10.45 -85.56 50.78
N PHE A 274 -11.64 -86.01 51.20
CA PHE A 274 -11.92 -87.43 51.40
C PHE A 274 -11.88 -88.22 50.08
N ALA A 275 -12.44 -87.66 49.00
CA ALA A 275 -12.41 -88.28 47.67
C ALA A 275 -10.98 -88.38 47.09
N VAL A 276 -10.14 -87.35 47.29
CA VAL A 276 -8.76 -87.34 46.78
C VAL A 276 -7.86 -88.33 47.56
N LEU A 277 -8.06 -88.47 48.86
CA LEU A 277 -7.29 -89.41 49.70
C LEU A 277 -7.65 -90.89 49.44
N THR A 278 -8.86 -91.19 48.95
CA THR A 278 -9.27 -92.57 48.64
C THR A 278 -8.67 -93.14 47.35
N VAL A 279 -8.13 -92.32 46.45
CA VAL A 279 -7.65 -92.75 45.13
C VAL A 279 -6.11 -92.82 45.01
N HIS A 280 -5.35 -92.22 45.94
CA HIS A 280 -3.89 -92.33 45.95
C HIS A 280 -3.31 -92.22 47.38
N PRO A 281 -2.79 -93.30 47.99
CA PRO A 281 -2.30 -93.29 49.39
C PRO A 281 -0.94 -92.62 49.61
N SER A 282 -0.42 -91.87 48.62
CA SER A 282 0.95 -91.34 48.65
C SER A 282 1.04 -89.93 48.07
N LEU A 283 0.37 -88.96 48.70
CA LEU A 283 0.68 -87.55 48.49
C LEU A 283 1.40 -87.01 49.75
N PRO A 284 2.61 -86.44 49.63
CA PRO A 284 3.32 -85.88 50.78
C PRO A 284 2.54 -84.71 51.35
N LEU A 285 2.24 -84.77 52.64
CA LEU A 285 1.70 -83.70 53.46
C LEU A 285 2.74 -82.57 53.63
N CYS A 286 3.13 -81.90 52.54
CA CYS A 286 4.18 -80.89 52.55
C CYS A 286 3.66 -79.44 52.41
N CYS A 287 2.35 -79.24 52.26
CA CYS A 287 1.81 -77.94 51.85
C CYS A 287 1.16 -77.11 52.97
N VAL A 288 1.19 -77.54 54.23
CA VAL A 288 0.47 -76.83 55.33
C VAL A 288 1.38 -75.90 56.13
N THR A 289 2.70 -75.94 55.95
CA THR A 289 3.65 -75.19 56.80
C THR A 289 3.88 -73.73 56.40
N SER A 290 3.30 -73.20 55.32
CA SER A 290 3.55 -71.82 54.85
C SER A 290 2.49 -70.78 55.23
N LEU A 291 1.44 -71.15 55.98
CA LEU A 291 0.30 -70.25 56.29
C LEU A 291 0.44 -69.49 57.63
N GLN A 292 1.62 -69.43 58.24
CA GLN A 292 1.82 -68.87 59.59
C GLN A 292 2.25 -67.39 59.68
N ASP A 293 2.49 -66.71 58.56
CA ASP A 293 2.77 -65.26 58.59
C ASP A 293 1.48 -64.47 58.37
N GLU A 294 0.86 -64.05 59.47
CA GLU A 294 -0.28 -63.10 59.45
C GLU A 294 0.22 -61.73 58.92
N PRO A 295 -0.34 -61.21 57.82
CA PRO A 295 0.15 -59.97 57.23
C PRO A 295 -0.17 -58.75 58.13
N GLU A 296 0.86 -58.02 58.56
CA GLU A 296 0.73 -56.78 59.35
C GLU A 296 0.09 -55.68 58.48
N LEU A 297 -1.21 -55.38 58.69
CA LEU A 297 -1.97 -54.34 58.00
C LEU A 297 -2.00 -53.05 58.84
N TYR A 298 -1.99 -51.88 58.18
CA TYR A 298 -2.11 -50.59 58.85
C TYR A 298 -3.53 -50.35 59.39
N PHE A 299 -4.54 -50.65 58.58
CA PHE A 299 -5.95 -50.50 58.95
C PHE A 299 -6.40 -51.72 59.75
N SER A 300 -6.88 -51.49 60.97
CA SER A 300 -7.37 -52.57 61.86
C SER A 300 -8.90 -52.67 61.86
N ASP A 301 -9.60 -51.60 61.47
CA ASP A 301 -11.06 -51.54 61.34
C ASP A 301 -11.42 -51.07 59.91
N PRO A 302 -12.25 -51.82 59.16
CA PRO A 302 -12.72 -51.42 57.83
C PRO A 302 -13.34 -50.02 57.78
N GLN A 303 -13.92 -49.52 58.87
CA GLN A 303 -14.51 -48.18 58.92
C GLN A 303 -13.45 -47.08 58.71
N GLN A 304 -12.23 -47.28 59.17
CA GLN A 304 -11.12 -46.31 59.00
C GLN A 304 -10.82 -46.05 57.52
N LEU A 305 -10.92 -47.09 56.68
CA LEU A 305 -10.72 -46.98 55.24
C LEU A 305 -11.88 -46.22 54.57
N LEU A 306 -13.11 -46.50 54.99
CA LEU A 306 -14.30 -45.85 54.45
C LEU A 306 -14.33 -44.35 54.81
N ASP A 307 -13.98 -44.02 56.05
CA ASP A 307 -13.88 -42.63 56.52
C ASP A 307 -12.78 -41.87 55.74
N LEU A 308 -11.60 -42.48 55.56
CA LEU A 308 -10.50 -41.90 54.78
C LEU A 308 -10.89 -41.65 53.31
N VAL A 309 -11.54 -42.62 52.67
CA VAL A 309 -12.02 -42.46 51.29
C VAL A 309 -13.10 -41.37 51.20
N THR A 310 -13.97 -41.28 52.20
CA THR A 310 -15.00 -40.24 52.27
C THR A 310 -14.38 -38.85 52.40
N GLU A 311 -13.39 -38.69 53.30
CA GLU A 311 -12.64 -37.45 53.46
C GLU A 311 -11.90 -37.05 52.19
N LEU A 312 -11.17 -38.00 51.56
CA LEU A 312 -10.49 -37.76 50.28
C LEU A 312 -11.48 -37.41 49.17
N THR A 313 -12.67 -37.99 49.19
CA THR A 313 -13.73 -37.67 48.21
C THR A 313 -14.25 -36.24 48.43
N GLU A 314 -14.48 -35.83 49.67
CA GLU A 314 -14.89 -34.46 50.01
C GLU A 314 -13.81 -33.43 49.63
N GLN A 315 -12.54 -33.72 49.93
CA GLN A 315 -11.41 -32.89 49.54
C GLN A 315 -11.30 -32.76 48.02
N ASN A 316 -11.41 -33.87 47.27
CA ASN A 316 -11.39 -33.86 45.81
C ASN A 316 -12.56 -33.06 45.23
N LEU A 317 -13.78 -33.20 45.78
CA LEU A 317 -14.94 -32.42 45.37
C LEU A 317 -14.74 -30.92 45.62
N SER A 318 -14.19 -30.55 46.77
CA SER A 318 -13.85 -29.17 47.12
C SER A 318 -12.79 -28.59 46.16
N LEU A 319 -11.75 -29.35 45.83
CA LEU A 319 -10.73 -28.97 44.86
C LEU A 319 -11.31 -28.76 43.46
N ILE A 320 -12.19 -29.66 43.00
CA ILE A 320 -12.87 -29.53 41.70
C ILE A 320 -13.71 -28.25 41.69
N GLN A 321 -14.54 -28.03 42.71
CA GLN A 321 -15.36 -26.82 42.81
C GLN A 321 -14.51 -25.54 42.82
N ASN A 322 -13.39 -25.54 43.55
CA ASN A 322 -12.48 -24.40 43.58
C ASN A 322 -11.81 -24.18 42.20
N SER A 323 -11.35 -25.24 41.53
CA SER A 323 -10.80 -25.15 40.16
C SER A 323 -11.83 -24.55 39.21
N THR A 324 -13.05 -25.08 39.20
CA THR A 324 -14.12 -24.56 38.33
C THR A 324 -14.46 -23.10 38.64
N ARG A 325 -14.51 -22.69 39.92
CA ARG A 325 -14.74 -21.29 40.29
C ARG A 325 -13.62 -20.37 39.79
N VAL A 326 -12.37 -20.80 39.94
CA VAL A 326 -11.21 -20.05 39.44
C VAL A 326 -11.23 -19.98 37.91
N GLU A 327 -11.57 -21.07 37.22
CA GLU A 327 -11.71 -21.12 35.76
C GLU A 327 -12.77 -20.12 35.26
N VAL A 328 -13.96 -20.12 35.87
CA VAL A 328 -15.03 -19.16 35.52
C VAL A 328 -14.58 -17.71 35.76
N THR A 329 -13.90 -17.44 36.87
CA THR A 329 -13.38 -16.10 37.18
C THR A 329 -12.30 -15.69 36.18
N MET A 330 -11.40 -16.60 35.83
CA MET A 330 -10.35 -16.37 34.83
C MET A 330 -10.94 -16.10 33.45
N GLU A 331 -11.97 -16.83 33.05
CA GLU A 331 -12.66 -16.61 31.77
C GLU A 331 -13.36 -15.25 31.74
N GLY A 332 -14.01 -14.84 32.83
CA GLY A 332 -14.56 -13.50 32.97
C GLY A 332 -13.50 -12.40 32.84
N LEU A 333 -12.33 -12.57 33.47
CA LEU A 333 -11.19 -11.66 33.32
C LEU A 333 -10.65 -11.63 31.88
N ARG A 334 -10.54 -12.78 31.21
CA ARG A 334 -10.12 -12.86 29.80
C ARG A 334 -11.06 -12.07 28.89
N GLN A 335 -12.37 -12.22 29.08
CA GLN A 335 -13.38 -11.46 28.32
C GLN A 335 -13.29 -9.96 28.63
N SER A 336 -13.08 -9.57 29.88
CA SER A 336 -12.86 -8.16 30.26
C SER A 336 -11.61 -7.55 29.61
N VAL A 337 -10.50 -8.29 29.60
CA VAL A 337 -9.26 -7.86 28.93
C VAL A 337 -9.48 -7.73 27.43
N GLU A 338 -10.14 -8.71 26.80
CA GLU A 338 -10.40 -8.70 25.36
C GLU A 338 -11.33 -7.55 24.95
N THR A 339 -12.36 -7.26 25.73
CA THR A 339 -13.24 -6.11 25.49
C THR A 339 -12.51 -4.78 25.68
N THR A 340 -11.60 -4.68 26.66
CA THR A 340 -10.77 -3.49 26.88
C THR A 340 -9.77 -3.30 25.74
N ARG A 341 -9.10 -4.37 25.30
CA ARG A 341 -8.20 -4.36 24.14
C ARG A 341 -8.90 -3.84 22.88
N LYS A 342 -10.11 -4.33 22.58
CA LYS A 342 -10.91 -3.84 21.45
C LYS A 342 -11.31 -2.36 21.56
N LYS A 343 -11.50 -1.82 22.77
CA LYS A 343 -11.76 -0.38 22.97
C LYS A 343 -10.49 0.43 22.68
N ILE A 344 -9.36 0.01 23.22
CA ILE A 344 -8.06 0.65 22.98
C ILE A 344 -7.73 0.67 21.48
N GLU A 345 -7.91 -0.44 20.76
CA GLU A 345 -7.67 -0.50 19.31
C GLU A 345 -8.55 0.47 18.52
N LYS A 346 -9.81 0.67 18.93
CA LYS A 346 -10.70 1.66 18.30
C LYS A 346 -10.24 3.09 18.58
N GLU A 347 -9.83 3.37 19.82
CA GLU A 347 -9.29 4.68 20.20
C GLU A 347 -7.98 4.98 19.47
N GLU A 348 -7.10 3.99 19.32
CA GLU A 348 -5.86 4.11 18.55
C GLU A 348 -6.12 4.45 17.09
N GLU A 349 -7.06 3.75 16.44
CA GLU A 349 -7.44 4.05 15.06
C GLU A 349 -8.00 5.47 14.92
N GLN A 350 -8.85 5.89 15.87
CA GLN A 350 -9.39 7.25 15.89
C GLN A 350 -8.29 8.30 16.09
N LEU A 351 -7.33 8.06 16.99
CA LEU A 351 -6.19 8.95 17.20
C LEU A 351 -5.30 9.04 15.96
N ASN A 352 -5.08 7.93 15.27
CA ASN A 352 -4.30 7.89 14.05
C ASN A 352 -4.93 8.74 12.92
N ILE A 353 -6.27 8.67 12.80
CA ILE A 353 -7.03 9.54 11.89
C ILE A 353 -6.82 11.01 12.26
N GLN A 354 -6.95 11.38 13.55
CA GLN A 354 -6.75 12.76 14.02
C GLN A 354 -5.33 13.26 13.76
N ILE A 355 -4.31 12.42 13.99
CA ILE A 355 -2.92 12.73 13.70
C ILE A 355 -2.74 13.02 12.22
N ASN A 356 -3.31 12.21 11.33
CA ASN A 356 -3.25 12.43 9.89
C ASN A 356 -3.92 13.75 9.48
N GLU A 357 -5.09 14.06 10.03
CA GLU A 357 -5.78 15.33 9.79
C GLU A 357 -4.96 16.54 10.26
N ILE A 358 -4.38 16.48 11.45
CA ILE A 358 -3.50 17.54 11.99
C ILE A 358 -2.28 17.70 11.09
N ASN A 359 -1.63 16.61 10.68
CA ASN A 359 -0.49 16.66 9.77
C ASN A 359 -0.84 17.27 8.41
N GLN A 360 -2.03 16.97 7.87
CA GLN A 360 -2.51 17.63 6.65
C GLN A 360 -2.71 19.14 6.86
N ARG A 361 -3.28 19.57 7.99
CA ARG A 361 -3.41 21.00 8.32
C ARG A 361 -2.05 21.69 8.45
N ILE A 362 -1.10 21.06 9.16
CA ILE A 362 0.27 21.57 9.30
C ILE A 362 0.94 21.71 7.93
N ASN A 363 0.78 20.74 7.03
CA ASN A 363 1.38 20.82 5.69
C ASN A 363 0.77 21.93 4.84
N LYS A 364 -0.55 22.14 4.92
CA LYS A 364 -1.22 23.28 4.26
C LYS A 364 -0.71 24.62 4.80
N GLU A 365 -0.59 24.75 6.12
CA GLU A 365 -0.09 25.96 6.77
C GLU A 365 1.38 26.22 6.42
N LYS A 366 2.24 25.18 6.44
CA LYS A 366 3.64 25.27 6.01
C LYS A 366 3.76 25.69 4.54
N ALA A 367 2.93 25.15 3.65
CA ALA A 367 2.89 25.57 2.26
C ALA A 367 2.45 27.04 2.12
N GLY A 368 1.46 27.46 2.90
CA GLY A 368 1.03 28.87 3.01
C GLY A 368 2.15 29.79 3.48
N GLY A 369 2.83 29.41 4.56
CA GLY A 369 3.99 30.12 5.11
C GLY A 369 5.14 30.23 4.12
N ASN A 370 5.45 29.15 3.38
CA ASN A 370 6.47 29.18 2.32
C ASN A 370 6.09 30.12 1.18
N LYS A 371 4.82 30.12 0.76
CA LYS A 371 4.31 31.04 -0.27
C LYS A 371 4.39 32.50 0.21
N LEU A 372 4.05 32.76 1.47
CA LEU A 372 4.15 34.09 2.04
C LEU A 372 5.63 34.53 2.13
N LYS A 373 6.52 33.65 2.60
CA LYS A 373 7.97 33.90 2.63
C LYS A 373 8.51 34.24 1.25
N GLN A 374 8.09 33.52 0.21
CA GLN A 374 8.47 33.82 -1.18
C GLN A 374 7.95 35.21 -1.60
N LYS A 375 6.69 35.55 -1.29
CA LYS A 375 6.13 36.88 -1.60
C LYS A 375 6.90 38.01 -0.90
N VAL A 376 7.22 37.81 0.39
CA VAL A 376 8.00 38.78 1.17
C VAL A 376 9.40 38.91 0.58
N GLN A 377 10.06 37.80 0.25
CA GLN A 377 11.37 37.83 -0.38
C GLN A 377 11.36 38.58 -1.72
N VAL A 378 10.36 38.31 -2.58
CA VAL A 378 10.19 39.03 -3.84
C VAL A 378 9.94 40.52 -3.59
N HIS A 379 9.11 40.88 -2.61
CA HIS A 379 8.86 42.29 -2.26
C HIS A 379 10.13 43.00 -1.76
N VAL A 380 10.91 42.34 -0.89
CA VAL A 380 12.19 42.85 -0.38
C VAL A 380 13.22 43.00 -1.51
N SER A 381 13.25 42.07 -2.47
CA SER A 381 14.10 42.19 -3.66
C SER A 381 13.62 43.24 -4.67
N LEU A 382 12.34 43.65 -4.59
CA LEU A 382 11.74 44.50 -5.60
C LEU A 382 11.79 45.99 -5.31
N ASN A 383 12.16 46.50 -4.12
CA ASN A 383 12.24 47.97 -3.95
C ASN A 383 13.02 48.44 -2.71
N THR A 384 14.09 49.18 -2.98
CA THR A 384 14.54 50.42 -2.29
C THR A 384 15.45 51.17 -3.26
N GLU A 385 16.42 50.48 -3.87
CA GLU A 385 17.37 51.06 -4.82
C GLU A 385 16.72 51.78 -6.03
N ASP A 386 15.79 51.14 -6.76
CA ASP A 386 15.23 51.74 -7.99
C ASP A 386 14.32 52.95 -7.71
N GLN A 387 13.60 52.94 -6.59
CA GLN A 387 12.76 54.07 -6.17
C GLN A 387 13.61 55.23 -5.65
N ASP A 388 14.65 54.94 -4.89
CA ASP A 388 15.56 55.96 -4.36
C ASP A 388 16.34 56.63 -5.51
N VAL A 389 16.80 55.87 -6.51
CA VAL A 389 17.44 56.41 -7.73
C VAL A 389 16.48 57.30 -8.52
N MET A 390 15.22 56.90 -8.67
CA MET A 390 14.21 57.72 -9.36
C MET A 390 13.91 59.02 -8.60
N LEU A 391 13.81 58.95 -7.27
CA LEU A 391 13.59 60.10 -6.41
C LEU A 391 14.77 61.07 -6.42
N GLU A 392 16.00 60.54 -6.46
CA GLU A 392 17.23 61.34 -6.59
C GLU A 392 17.27 62.06 -7.95
N ALA A 393 17.03 61.35 -9.06
CA ALA A 393 16.98 61.95 -10.39
C ALA A 393 15.89 63.03 -10.52
N LEU A 394 14.73 62.82 -9.90
CA LEU A 394 13.68 63.83 -9.80
C LEU A 394 14.15 65.04 -8.98
N GLY A 395 14.78 64.80 -7.83
CA GLY A 395 15.37 65.84 -6.98
C GLY A 395 16.39 66.71 -7.73
N ASP A 396 17.23 66.10 -8.55
CA ASP A 396 18.19 66.79 -9.42
C ASP A 396 17.50 67.65 -10.45
N LYS A 397 16.46 67.12 -11.12
CA LYS A 397 15.74 67.88 -12.15
C LYS A 397 14.97 69.06 -11.56
N VAL A 398 14.33 68.87 -10.40
CA VAL A 398 13.68 69.95 -9.65
C VAL A 398 14.70 71.00 -9.26
N SER A 399 15.90 70.60 -8.83
CA SER A 399 16.98 71.52 -8.48
C SER A 399 17.47 72.32 -9.70
N GLU A 400 17.54 71.71 -10.87
CA GLU A 400 17.86 72.40 -12.13
C GLU A 400 16.81 73.46 -12.47
N VAL A 401 15.52 73.11 -12.42
CA VAL A 401 14.43 74.04 -12.71
C VAL A 401 14.41 75.18 -11.71
N TYR A 402 14.60 74.89 -10.41
CA TYR A 402 14.67 75.90 -9.37
C TYR A 402 15.78 76.93 -9.65
N ARG A 403 16.99 76.48 -10.00
CA ARG A 403 18.10 77.37 -10.37
C ARG A 403 17.76 78.25 -11.57
N SER A 404 17.06 77.71 -12.57
CA SER A 404 16.72 78.45 -13.78
C SER A 404 15.60 79.49 -13.59
N CYS A 405 14.64 79.23 -12.70
CA CYS A 405 13.39 80.00 -12.62
C CYS A 405 13.29 80.92 -11.39
N VAL A 406 13.98 80.57 -10.29
CA VAL A 406 13.78 81.19 -8.97
C VAL A 406 15.06 81.88 -8.47
N ASP A 407 16.13 81.13 -8.16
CA ASP A 407 17.40 81.68 -7.64
C ASP A 407 18.57 80.74 -7.97
N ASP A 408 19.71 81.30 -8.41
CA ASP A 408 20.91 80.56 -8.82
C ASP A 408 21.78 80.12 -7.63
N ARG A 409 21.44 80.57 -6.41
CA ARG A 409 22.18 80.21 -5.20
C ARG A 409 21.94 78.75 -4.81
N MET A 410 23.02 78.04 -4.50
CA MET A 410 22.99 76.71 -3.89
C MET A 410 22.41 76.82 -2.48
N THR A 411 21.10 76.63 -2.37
CA THR A 411 20.37 76.65 -1.11
C THR A 411 20.05 75.21 -0.70
N ASN A 412 20.24 74.87 0.59
CA ASN A 412 19.98 73.53 1.14
C ASN A 412 18.48 73.29 1.36
N LEU A 413 17.65 73.59 0.36
CA LEU A 413 16.22 73.33 0.41
C LEU A 413 15.94 71.90 -0.04
N SER A 414 14.98 71.26 0.63
CA SER A 414 14.42 69.99 0.20
C SER A 414 13.74 70.12 -1.16
N THR A 415 13.61 69.00 -1.89
CA THR A 415 12.93 68.95 -3.20
C THR A 415 11.53 69.55 -3.15
N LEU A 416 10.79 69.30 -2.07
CA LEU A 416 9.44 69.84 -1.89
C LEU A 416 9.45 71.36 -1.72
N GLU A 417 10.34 71.90 -0.89
CA GLU A 417 10.46 73.36 -0.69
C GLU A 417 10.89 74.08 -1.98
N LYS A 418 11.75 73.45 -2.78
CA LYS A 418 12.11 73.94 -4.13
C LYS A 418 10.89 73.98 -5.05
N LEU A 419 10.06 72.93 -5.05
CA LEU A 419 8.82 72.90 -5.83
C LEU A 419 7.84 74.00 -5.41
N VAL A 420 7.61 74.17 -4.10
CA VAL A 420 6.75 75.24 -3.56
C VAL A 420 7.22 76.62 -4.02
N SER A 421 8.54 76.83 -4.05
CA SER A 421 9.12 78.10 -4.50
C SER A 421 8.94 78.33 -6.01
N ILE A 422 9.09 77.27 -6.83
CA ILE A 422 8.80 77.32 -8.27
C ILE A 422 7.32 77.64 -8.50
N GLU A 423 6.43 76.97 -7.78
CA GLU A 423 4.98 77.18 -7.87
C GLU A 423 4.60 78.61 -7.53
N ASN A 424 5.12 79.15 -6.42
CA ASN A 424 4.89 80.55 -6.05
C ASN A 424 5.40 81.52 -7.12
N ARG A 425 6.61 81.29 -7.67
CA ARG A 425 7.14 82.09 -8.77
C ARG A 425 6.25 82.04 -10.01
N MET A 426 5.76 80.85 -10.36
CA MET A 426 4.85 80.67 -11.48
C MET A 426 3.53 81.39 -11.26
N SER A 427 2.97 81.31 -10.05
CA SER A 427 1.74 82.00 -9.67
C SER A 427 1.86 83.52 -9.82
N ILE A 428 2.96 84.11 -9.34
CA ILE A 428 3.25 85.54 -9.50
C ILE A 428 3.34 85.94 -10.98
N LEU A 429 4.01 85.13 -11.81
CA LEU A 429 4.13 85.39 -13.26
C LEU A 429 2.77 85.31 -13.97
N LEU A 430 1.93 84.34 -13.61
CA LEU A 430 0.58 84.18 -14.16
C LEU A 430 -0.34 85.35 -13.77
N GLN A 431 -0.30 85.78 -12.51
CA GLN A 431 -1.04 86.96 -12.06
C GLN A 431 -0.57 88.23 -12.79
N GLY A 432 0.74 88.34 -13.03
CA GLY A 432 1.32 89.40 -13.87
C GLY A 432 0.75 89.39 -15.30
N LEU A 433 0.66 88.21 -15.93
CA LEU A 433 0.07 88.05 -17.27
C LEU A 433 -1.41 88.43 -17.32
N GLU A 434 -2.18 88.10 -16.29
CA GLU A 434 -3.61 88.41 -16.22
C GLU A 434 -3.87 89.91 -16.00
N SER A 435 -2.94 90.61 -15.34
CA SER A 435 -3.03 92.06 -15.11
C SER A 435 -2.65 92.94 -16.31
N ILE A 436 -2.23 92.34 -17.44
CA ILE A 436 -1.79 93.09 -18.63
C ILE A 436 -2.99 93.82 -19.27
N PRO A 437 -2.92 95.15 -19.45
CA PRO A 437 -3.99 95.90 -20.11
C PRO A 437 -4.22 95.45 -21.56
N GLU A 438 -5.50 95.29 -21.95
CA GLU A 438 -5.90 94.73 -23.26
C GLU A 438 -5.26 95.46 -24.46
N LYS A 439 -5.07 96.78 -24.36
CA LYS A 439 -4.42 97.59 -25.41
C LYS A 439 -2.95 97.21 -25.64
N VAL A 440 -2.23 96.89 -24.56
CA VAL A 440 -0.83 96.45 -24.62
C VAL A 440 -0.76 95.01 -25.13
N LEU A 441 -1.70 94.16 -24.71
CA LEU A 441 -1.81 92.78 -25.16
C LEU A 441 -2.04 92.69 -26.68
N GLU A 442 -2.95 93.51 -27.23
CA GLU A 442 -3.23 93.55 -28.67
C GLU A 442 -2.01 94.00 -29.48
N MET A 443 -1.24 94.96 -28.96
CA MET A 443 0.01 95.39 -29.57
C MET A 443 1.06 94.26 -29.57
N ILE A 444 1.22 93.54 -28.46
CA ILE A 444 2.13 92.39 -28.34
C ILE A 444 1.70 91.26 -29.29
N LYS A 445 0.40 90.96 -29.40
CA LYS A 445 -0.14 89.96 -30.36
C LYS A 445 0.23 90.32 -31.79
N ARG A 446 0.06 91.58 -32.20
CA ARG A 446 0.43 92.06 -33.55
C ARG A 446 1.92 91.94 -33.82
N ILE A 447 2.77 92.29 -32.85
CA ILE A 447 4.23 92.15 -32.96
C ILE A 447 4.60 90.67 -33.11
N LYS A 448 4.11 89.80 -32.21
CA LYS A 448 4.42 88.35 -32.24
C LYS A 448 3.92 87.68 -33.53
N ASP A 449 2.74 88.05 -34.02
CA ASP A 449 2.24 87.52 -35.29
C ASP A 449 3.00 88.08 -36.49
N SER A 450 3.51 89.31 -36.42
CA SER A 450 4.43 89.84 -37.44
C SER A 450 5.76 89.07 -37.45
N GLU A 451 6.34 88.80 -36.28
CA GLU A 451 7.58 88.04 -36.13
C GLU A 451 7.40 86.59 -36.62
N ARG A 452 6.31 85.92 -36.23
CA ARG A 452 5.99 84.56 -36.69
C ARG A 452 5.94 84.47 -38.21
N ARG A 453 5.28 85.44 -38.85
CA ARG A 453 5.23 85.53 -40.32
C ARG A 453 6.61 85.77 -40.92
N THR A 454 7.44 86.59 -40.29
CA THR A 454 8.82 86.84 -40.74
C THR A 454 9.69 85.59 -40.61
N ARG A 455 9.70 84.91 -39.46
CA ARG A 455 10.43 83.65 -39.27
C ARG A 455 10.00 82.58 -40.27
N TYR A 456 8.69 82.45 -40.55
CA TYR A 456 8.20 81.51 -41.56
C TYR A 456 8.72 81.83 -42.98
N ARG A 457 8.79 83.12 -43.35
CA ARG A 457 9.35 83.54 -44.64
C ARG A 457 10.86 83.29 -44.70
N GLU A 458 11.58 83.58 -43.62
CA GLU A 458 13.02 83.34 -43.52
C GLU A 458 13.33 81.84 -43.59
N GLU A 459 12.59 81.00 -42.86
CA GLU A 459 12.70 79.53 -42.89
C GLU A 459 12.49 79.00 -44.31
N LYS A 460 11.41 79.44 -44.98
CA LYS A 460 11.11 79.04 -46.37
C LYS A 460 12.20 79.49 -47.35
N LEU A 461 12.77 80.68 -47.14
CA LEU A 461 13.87 81.18 -47.94
C LEU A 461 15.17 80.40 -47.67
N ARG A 462 15.45 80.03 -46.41
CA ARG A 462 16.58 79.13 -46.05
C ARG A 462 16.43 77.78 -46.71
N GLU A 463 15.26 77.15 -46.63
CA GLU A 463 14.98 75.88 -47.30
C GLU A 463 15.19 75.96 -48.81
N GLN A 464 14.75 77.05 -49.46
CA GLN A 464 14.95 77.24 -50.89
C GLN A 464 16.43 77.40 -51.25
N ARG A 465 17.18 78.18 -50.46
CA ARG A 465 18.63 78.33 -50.64
C ARG A 465 19.36 77.00 -50.44
N GLU A 466 19.03 76.23 -49.40
CA GLU A 466 19.64 74.91 -49.18
C GLU A 466 19.28 73.93 -50.29
N LYS A 467 18.03 73.91 -50.78
CA LYS A 467 17.66 73.12 -51.96
C LYS A 467 18.38 73.56 -53.24
N GLN A 468 18.65 74.84 -53.43
CA GLN A 468 19.45 75.34 -54.55
C GLN A 468 20.93 74.95 -54.41
N LYS A 469 21.53 75.14 -53.22
CA LYS A 469 22.90 74.72 -52.93
C LYS A 469 23.08 73.22 -53.12
N GLU A 470 22.14 72.41 -52.63
CA GLU A 470 22.15 70.96 -52.79
C GLU A 470 22.01 70.54 -54.26
N ARG A 471 21.14 71.20 -55.03
CA ARG A 471 21.05 70.97 -56.49
C ARG A 471 22.36 71.31 -57.20
N MET A 472 22.97 72.44 -56.87
CA MET A 472 24.26 72.86 -57.43
C MET A 472 25.36 71.86 -57.04
N ARG A 473 25.42 71.44 -55.77
CA ARG A 473 26.33 70.40 -55.29
C ARG A 473 26.19 69.11 -56.08
N ARG A 474 24.96 68.59 -56.22
CA ARG A 474 24.68 67.37 -57.01
C ARG A 474 24.97 67.52 -58.50
N TYR A 475 24.91 68.73 -59.05
CA TYR A 475 25.31 68.99 -60.43
C TYR A 475 26.83 68.93 -60.57
N MET A 476 27.58 69.59 -59.66
CA MET A 476 29.05 69.50 -59.63
C MET A 476 29.54 68.07 -59.37
N GLU A 477 28.92 67.32 -58.45
CA GLU A 477 29.24 65.92 -58.21
C GLU A 477 28.99 65.06 -59.46
N ARG A 478 27.90 65.30 -60.20
CA ARG A 478 27.65 64.61 -61.48
C ARG A 478 28.67 64.95 -62.55
N SER A 479 29.05 66.22 -62.71
CA SER A 479 30.08 66.60 -63.70
C SER A 479 31.44 66.00 -63.35
N LEU A 480 31.81 65.97 -62.06
CA LEU A 480 33.03 65.30 -61.60
C LEU A 480 32.97 63.78 -61.76
N ALA A 481 31.82 63.14 -61.52
CA ALA A 481 31.66 61.70 -61.70
C ALA A 481 31.70 61.27 -63.18
N ASP A 482 31.13 62.06 -64.09
CA ASP A 482 31.23 61.80 -65.54
C ASP A 482 32.68 61.96 -66.03
N SER A 483 33.42 62.97 -65.55
CA SER A 483 34.87 63.07 -65.85
C SER A 483 35.67 61.86 -65.34
N LYS A 484 35.33 61.29 -64.18
CA LYS A 484 35.99 60.09 -63.63
C LYS A 484 35.64 58.80 -64.39
N LYS A 485 34.41 58.66 -64.91
CA LYS A 485 34.03 57.52 -65.76
C LYS A 485 34.76 57.54 -67.11
N ILE A 486 34.92 58.71 -67.73
CA ILE A 486 35.66 58.86 -69.00
C ILE A 486 37.12 58.40 -68.83
N VAL A 487 37.78 58.79 -67.73
CA VAL A 487 39.15 58.36 -67.42
C VAL A 487 39.25 56.85 -67.22
N SER A 488 38.27 56.23 -66.54
CA SER A 488 38.26 54.77 -66.33
C SER A 488 37.96 53.96 -67.60
N HIS A 489 37.15 54.48 -68.53
CA HIS A 489 36.85 53.81 -69.80
C HIS A 489 38.01 53.93 -70.80
N SER A 490 38.72 55.06 -70.78
CA SER A 490 39.96 55.26 -71.54
C SER A 490 41.09 54.33 -71.03
N LEU A 491 41.28 54.22 -69.72
CA LEU A 491 42.32 53.34 -69.14
C LEU A 491 42.01 51.85 -69.28
N LYS A 492 40.73 51.42 -69.23
CA LYS A 492 40.35 50.02 -69.49
C LYS A 492 40.57 49.62 -70.96
N ASN A 493 40.34 50.52 -71.91
CA ASN A 493 40.64 50.26 -73.31
C ASN A 493 42.14 50.20 -73.60
N VAL A 494 42.98 50.91 -72.83
CA VAL A 494 44.45 50.81 -72.93
C VAL A 494 44.96 49.49 -72.32
N PHE A 495 44.39 49.01 -71.21
CA PHE A 495 44.79 47.74 -70.59
C PHE A 495 44.35 46.50 -71.39
N ILE A 496 43.19 46.54 -72.05
CA ILE A 496 42.74 45.44 -72.94
C ILE A 496 43.61 45.35 -74.20
N PHE A 497 44.16 46.46 -74.69
CA PHE A 497 45.06 46.48 -75.85
C PHE A 497 46.49 45.98 -75.54
N LEU A 498 46.89 45.97 -74.27
CA LEU A 498 48.23 45.51 -73.82
C LEU A 498 48.29 44.04 -73.37
N PHE A 499 47.16 43.33 -73.32
CA PHE A 499 47.11 41.89 -73.00
C PHE A 499 46.74 41.00 -74.20
N ILE A 500 46.59 41.60 -75.38
CA ILE A 500 46.50 40.92 -76.68
C ILE A 500 47.67 41.44 -77.54
N ASN A 501 48.88 41.03 -77.16
CA ASN A 501 50.07 40.89 -78.03
C ASN A 501 51.11 40.06 -77.29
#